data_AF-A0A536LI44-F1
#
_entry.id   AF-A0A536LI44-F1
#
_cell.length_a   1.000
_cell.length_b   1.000
_cell.length_c   1.000
_cell.angle_alpha   90.00
_cell.angle_beta   90.00
_cell.angle_gamma   90.00
#
_symmetry.space_group_name_H-M   'P 1'
#
loop_
_entity.id
_entity.type
_entity.pdbx_description
1 polymer ?
#
loop_
_entity_poly.entity_id
_entity_poly.type
_entity_poly.pdbx_seq_one_letter_code
_entity_poly.pdbx_strand_id
1 'polypeptide(L)'
;MTLRRSGFAYPVLLLSLIRFSGCDGNHPLEPPSDDGPTLSAASQKGPSGLVANPLPGAISLGWQDNSPNETGFEVLRSTTGASGAFTSITTTAAKVTYYTDTGLDPKQQYCYKVQA
;
A
#
# COMPACT_ATOMS: atom_id res chain seq x y z
N MET A 1 7.32 -54.68 -26.66
CA MET A 1 6.99 -53.87 -25.47
C MET A 1 7.48 -52.45 -25.73
N THR A 2 6.67 -51.42 -26.03
CA THR A 2 5.54 -50.83 -25.25
C THR A 2 6.12 -50.09 -24.01
N LEU A 3 5.91 -48.80 -23.69
CA LEU A 3 5.13 -47.66 -24.20
C LEU A 3 5.50 -46.40 -23.35
N ARG A 4 5.00 -45.22 -23.77
CA ARG A 4 4.64 -43.97 -23.00
C ARG A 4 5.77 -42.96 -22.70
N ARG A 5 5.69 -41.67 -23.08
CA ARG A 5 4.72 -40.53 -23.00
C ARG A 5 4.93 -39.62 -21.76
N SER A 6 5.06 -38.32 -22.04
CA SER A 6 4.65 -37.14 -21.24
C SER A 6 5.55 -36.74 -20.05
N GLY A 7 5.84 -35.46 -19.78
CA GLY A 7 5.39 -34.20 -20.39
C GLY A 7 5.86 -32.95 -19.63
N PHE A 8 5.26 -31.83 -20.02
CA PHE A 8 5.10 -30.53 -19.35
C PHE A 8 6.27 -29.53 -19.24
N ALA A 9 5.88 -28.30 -19.55
CA ALA A 9 6.69 -27.11 -19.78
C ALA A 9 6.99 -26.31 -18.50
N TYR A 10 8.09 -25.57 -18.52
CA TYR A 10 8.27 -24.31 -17.78
C TYR A 10 9.13 -23.38 -18.64
N PRO A 11 8.69 -22.16 -18.99
CA PRO A 11 9.50 -21.26 -19.78
C PRO A 11 10.52 -20.53 -18.90
N VAL A 12 11.77 -20.78 -19.25
CA VAL A 12 12.94 -19.90 -19.34
C VAL A 12 12.78 -18.46 -18.83
N LEU A 13 13.52 -18.18 -17.76
CA LEU A 13 14.01 -16.87 -17.33
C LEU A 13 14.93 -16.29 -18.41
N LEU A 14 14.57 -15.16 -19.04
CA LEU A 14 15.46 -14.47 -19.97
C LEU A 14 15.54 -12.98 -19.65
N LEU A 15 16.62 -12.64 -18.94
CA LEU A 15 17.24 -11.31 -18.96
C LEU A 15 17.44 -10.91 -20.42
N SER A 16 16.86 -9.80 -20.86
CA SER A 16 17.18 -9.20 -22.16
C SER A 16 17.30 -7.70 -22.00
N LEU A 17 18.51 -7.26 -21.67
CA LEU A 17 18.97 -5.91 -21.96
C LEU A 17 19.24 -5.84 -23.47
N ILE A 18 18.35 -5.21 -24.22
CA ILE A 18 18.64 -4.85 -25.62
C ILE A 18 18.30 -3.37 -25.80
N ARG A 19 19.34 -2.57 -26.00
CA ARG A 19 19.27 -1.22 -26.56
C ARG A 19 19.76 -1.28 -28.01
N PHE A 20 19.45 -0.20 -28.73
CA PHE A 20 19.82 0.17 -30.11
C PHE A 20 18.85 -0.29 -31.20
N SER A 21 18.50 0.52 -32.20
CA SER A 21 18.60 1.97 -32.45
C SER A 21 17.75 2.22 -33.70
N GLY A 22 16.93 3.28 -33.74
CA GLY A 22 16.09 3.60 -34.91
C GLY A 22 16.63 4.80 -35.68
N CYS A 23 16.77 4.65 -37.00
CA CYS A 23 16.87 5.74 -37.98
C CYS A 23 16.01 5.42 -39.21
N ASP A 24 14.92 6.15 -39.41
CA ASP A 24 14.33 6.67 -40.67
C ASP A 24 12.99 7.33 -40.26
N GLY A 25 12.51 8.49 -40.71
CA GLY A 25 12.63 9.15 -42.01
C GLY A 25 11.20 9.47 -42.49
N ASN A 26 10.66 10.62 -42.05
CA ASN A 26 9.42 11.26 -42.56
C ASN A 26 8.05 10.59 -42.32
N HIS A 27 7.68 10.43 -41.05
CA HIS A 27 6.38 10.77 -40.45
C HIS A 27 6.49 10.34 -38.99
N PRO A 28 6.22 11.17 -37.96
CA PRO A 28 6.04 10.63 -36.63
C PRO A 28 4.70 9.87 -36.65
N LEU A 29 4.73 8.60 -37.08
CA LEU A 29 3.78 7.63 -36.59
C LEU A 29 4.16 7.45 -35.13
N GLU A 30 3.65 8.36 -34.29
CA GLU A 30 3.57 8.09 -32.86
C GLU A 30 2.98 6.68 -32.75
N PRO A 31 3.67 5.74 -32.08
CA PRO A 31 3.03 4.47 -31.73
C PRO A 31 1.70 4.81 -31.04
N PRO A 32 0.63 3.99 -31.12
CA PRO A 32 -0.47 4.20 -30.18
C PRO A 32 0.19 4.29 -28.81
N SER A 33 0.09 5.46 -28.17
CA SER A 33 0.52 5.64 -26.80
C SER A 33 -0.19 4.53 -26.07
N ASP A 34 0.56 3.49 -25.70
CA ASP A 34 0.12 2.54 -24.72
C ASP A 34 0.09 3.36 -23.43
N ASP A 35 -0.97 4.17 -23.30
CA ASP A 35 -1.56 4.54 -22.04
C ASP A 35 -2.14 3.24 -21.44
N GLY A 36 -1.31 2.20 -21.32
CA GLY A 36 -1.42 1.31 -20.18
C GLY A 36 -1.47 2.22 -18.97
N PRO A 37 -2.36 1.97 -17.99
CA PRO A 37 -2.60 2.90 -16.90
C PRO A 37 -1.25 3.28 -16.33
N THR A 38 -0.85 4.52 -16.60
CA THR A 38 0.27 5.11 -15.91
C THR A 38 -0.19 5.04 -14.46
N LEU A 39 0.45 4.18 -13.66
CA LEU A 39 0.28 4.16 -12.21
C LEU A 39 0.91 5.45 -11.67
N SER A 40 0.40 6.58 -12.17
CA SER A 40 0.39 7.86 -11.52
C SER A 40 -0.31 7.58 -10.22
N ALA A 41 0.49 7.51 -9.15
CA ALA A 41 0.00 7.67 -7.80
C ALA A 41 -0.76 9.00 -7.78
N ALA A 42 -2.03 8.98 -8.20
CA ALA A 42 -2.97 10.06 -8.02
C ALA A 42 -2.81 10.43 -6.56
N SER A 43 -2.33 11.64 -6.30
CA SER A 43 -1.94 12.16 -4.99
C SER A 43 -2.88 11.57 -3.93
N GLN A 44 -2.45 10.48 -3.29
CA GLN A 44 -3.37 9.67 -2.52
C GLN A 44 -3.66 10.50 -1.28
N LYS A 45 -4.87 11.06 -1.22
CA LYS A 45 -5.25 11.89 -0.09
C LYS A 45 -5.31 10.99 1.13
N GLY A 46 -4.45 11.28 2.10
CA GLY A 46 -4.40 10.51 3.34
C GLY A 46 -5.72 10.58 4.10
N PRO A 47 -5.94 9.64 5.04
CA PRO A 47 -7.08 9.71 5.94
C PRO A 47 -7.06 11.01 6.75
N SER A 48 -8.23 11.47 7.16
CA SER A 48 -8.37 12.71 7.93
C SER A 48 -9.29 12.53 9.11
N GLY A 49 -9.34 13.53 10.02
CA GLY A 49 -10.28 13.51 11.13
C GLY A 49 -10.09 12.32 12.06
N LEU A 50 -8.83 11.93 12.32
CA LEU A 50 -8.52 10.87 13.28
C LEU A 50 -9.03 11.28 14.67
N VAL A 51 -9.90 10.45 15.25
CA VAL A 51 -10.40 10.57 16.62
C VAL A 51 -9.93 9.36 17.42
N ALA A 52 -9.50 9.60 18.66
CA ALA A 52 -9.11 8.58 19.61
C ALA A 52 -9.98 8.65 20.87
N ASN A 53 -10.74 7.58 21.13
CA ASN A 53 -11.65 7.46 22.27
C ASN A 53 -11.06 6.46 23.28
N PRO A 54 -10.64 6.93 24.47
CA PRO A 54 -10.08 6.04 25.49
C PRO A 54 -11.14 5.11 26.09
N LEU A 55 -10.74 3.87 26.34
CA LEU A 55 -11.49 2.79 26.99
C LEU A 55 -10.62 2.17 28.10
N PRO A 56 -11.20 1.39 29.04
CA PRO A 56 -10.40 0.66 30.02
C PRO A 56 -9.44 -0.34 29.35
N GLY A 57 -8.13 -0.02 29.38
CA GLY A 57 -7.08 -0.85 28.78
C GLY A 57 -7.04 -0.83 27.25
N ALA A 58 -7.73 0.11 26.60
CA ALA A 58 -7.79 0.20 25.14
C ALA A 58 -8.05 1.63 24.66
N ILE A 59 -7.79 1.90 23.37
CA ILE A 59 -8.19 3.14 22.70
C ILE A 59 -8.85 2.76 21.37
N SER A 60 -10.08 3.23 21.17
CA SER A 60 -10.79 3.08 19.89
C SER A 60 -10.45 4.25 18.98
N LEU A 61 -10.02 3.95 17.76
CA LEU A 61 -9.66 4.91 16.72
C LEU A 61 -10.72 4.90 15.62
N GLY A 62 -11.02 6.07 15.08
CA GLY A 62 -11.82 6.24 13.86
C GLY A 62 -11.25 7.37 13.00
N TRP A 63 -11.36 7.22 11.68
CA TRP A 63 -10.90 8.23 10.71
C TRP A 63 -11.79 8.27 9.48
N GLN A 64 -11.66 9.32 8.68
CA GLN A 64 -12.30 9.44 7.37
C GLN A 64 -11.38 8.88 6.29
N ASP A 65 -11.87 7.92 5.51
CA ASP A 65 -11.24 7.50 4.25
C ASP A 65 -11.39 8.60 3.20
N ASN A 66 -10.26 9.02 2.62
CA ASN A 66 -10.20 9.95 1.50
C ASN A 66 -9.35 9.41 0.35
N SER A 67 -9.00 8.14 0.44
CA SER A 67 -7.95 7.47 -0.27
C SER A 67 -8.68 6.61 -1.32
N PRO A 68 -8.71 6.98 -2.62
CA PRO A 68 -9.53 6.26 -3.60
C PRO A 68 -8.95 4.90 -4.01
N ASN A 69 -7.61 4.76 -3.96
CA ASN A 69 -6.89 3.56 -4.40
C ASN A 69 -6.09 2.85 -3.28
N GLU A 70 -6.56 2.95 -2.03
CA GLU A 70 -5.87 2.35 -0.89
C GLU A 70 -6.08 0.83 -0.83
N THR A 71 -5.06 0.13 -0.35
CA THR A 71 -5.15 -1.31 -0.10
C THR A 71 -5.35 -1.63 1.38
N GLY A 72 -5.27 -0.60 2.22
CA GLY A 72 -5.41 -0.67 3.67
C GLY A 72 -5.00 0.64 4.32
N PHE A 73 -5.09 0.71 5.65
CA PHE A 73 -4.52 1.81 6.42
C PHE A 73 -3.52 1.30 7.43
N GLU A 74 -2.33 1.87 7.42
CA GLU A 74 -1.33 1.68 8.44
C GLU A 74 -1.65 2.55 9.66
N VAL A 75 -1.75 1.89 10.83
CA VAL A 75 -1.95 2.56 12.11
C VAL A 75 -0.62 2.59 12.84
N LEU A 76 -0.14 3.79 13.15
CA LEU A 76 1.09 4.01 13.88
C LEU A 76 0.81 4.58 15.27
N ARG A 77 1.62 4.17 16.25
CA ARG A 77 1.53 4.59 17.64
C ARG A 77 2.86 5.12 18.15
N SER A 78 2.81 6.18 18.94
CA SER A 78 3.93 6.69 19.73
C SER A 78 3.58 6.63 21.21
N THR A 79 4.51 6.14 22.03
CA THR A 79 4.46 6.20 23.51
C THR A 79 5.31 7.33 24.08
N THR A 80 5.98 8.09 23.22
CA THR A 80 6.92 9.18 23.58
C THR A 80 6.36 10.56 23.26
N GLY A 81 5.07 10.64 22.93
CA GLY A 81 4.34 11.87 22.63
C GLY A 81 4.17 12.16 21.13
N ALA A 82 3.51 13.29 20.83
CA ALA A 82 3.10 13.65 19.47
C ALA A 82 4.27 13.95 18.51
N SER A 83 5.40 14.42 19.05
CA SER A 83 6.66 14.62 18.31
C SER A 83 7.62 13.43 18.46
N GLY A 84 7.19 12.37 19.13
CA GLY A 84 7.97 11.18 19.38
C GLY A 84 8.05 10.23 18.18
N ALA A 85 8.74 9.10 18.37
CA ALA A 85 8.83 8.07 17.36
C ALA A 85 7.51 7.30 17.24
N PHE A 86 7.01 7.18 16.01
CA PHE A 86 5.83 6.39 15.69
C PHE A 86 6.25 5.03 15.14
N THR A 87 5.69 3.96 15.69
CA THR A 87 5.89 2.61 15.20
C THR A 87 4.57 2.06 14.66
N SER A 88 4.66 1.33 13.55
CA SER A 88 3.51 0.60 13.00
C SER A 88 3.05 -0.46 13.99
N ILE A 89 1.76 -0.47 14.32
CA ILE A 89 1.16 -1.48 15.19
C ILE A 89 0.26 -2.45 14.42
N THR A 90 -0.31 -2.01 13.29
CA THR A 90 -1.11 -2.86 12.41
C THR A 90 -1.32 -2.20 11.05
N THR A 91 -1.77 -3.00 10.09
CA THR A 91 -2.36 -2.55 8.83
C THR A 91 -3.76 -3.13 8.73
N THR A 92 -4.75 -2.25 8.58
CA THR A 92 -6.15 -2.64 8.36
C THR A 92 -6.38 -3.03 6.89
N ALA A 93 -7.46 -3.76 6.61
CA ALA A 93 -7.88 -4.00 5.23
C ALA A 93 -8.35 -2.70 4.55
N ALA A 94 -8.39 -2.69 3.21
CA ALA A 94 -8.97 -1.59 2.44
C ALA A 94 -10.37 -1.20 2.95
N LYS A 95 -10.72 0.08 2.86
CA LYS A 95 -12.00 0.65 3.29
C LYS A 95 -12.33 0.56 4.80
N VAL A 96 -11.47 -0.05 5.62
CA VAL A 96 -11.66 -0.06 7.08
C VAL A 96 -11.26 1.30 7.65
N THR A 97 -12.19 1.94 8.36
CA THR A 97 -12.02 3.31 8.89
C THR A 97 -11.95 3.36 10.41
N TYR A 98 -11.71 2.23 11.05
CA TYR A 98 -11.65 2.10 12.50
C TYR A 98 -10.64 1.03 12.94
N TYR A 99 -10.14 1.18 14.16
CA TYR A 99 -9.28 0.19 14.80
C TYR A 99 -9.35 0.32 16.33
N THR A 100 -9.29 -0.78 17.07
CA THR A 100 -9.21 -0.74 18.54
C THR A 100 -7.85 -1.27 18.99
N ASP A 101 -7.05 -0.39 19.59
CA ASP A 101 -5.76 -0.74 20.19
C ASP A 101 -5.98 -1.21 21.62
N THR A 102 -5.69 -2.48 21.92
CA THR A 102 -5.98 -3.13 23.21
C THR A 102 -4.72 -3.49 23.98
N GLY A 103 -4.84 -3.73 25.29
CA GLY A 103 -3.72 -4.13 26.14
C GLY A 103 -2.83 -2.94 26.53
N LEU A 104 -3.43 -1.76 26.65
CA LEU A 104 -2.75 -0.52 26.97
C LEU A 104 -2.64 -0.31 28.48
N ASP A 105 -1.53 0.29 28.92
CA ASP A 105 -1.40 0.76 30.30
C ASP A 105 -2.21 2.07 30.44
N PRO A 106 -3.20 2.13 31.36
CA PRO A 106 -4.04 3.31 31.54
C PRO A 106 -3.27 4.55 32.04
N LYS A 107 -2.03 4.40 32.53
CA LYS A 107 -1.17 5.51 32.98
C LYS A 107 -0.22 6.00 31.89
N GLN A 108 -0.17 5.33 30.74
CA GLN A 108 0.70 5.70 29.62
C GLN A 108 -0.06 6.57 28.62
N GLN A 109 0.59 7.65 28.17
CA GLN A 109 0.09 8.43 27.05
C GLN A 109 0.42 7.74 25.73
N TYR A 110 -0.55 7.70 24.82
CA TYR A 110 -0.38 7.21 23.46
C TYR A 110 -0.79 8.27 22.45
N CYS A 111 -0.02 8.40 21.37
CA CYS A 111 -0.35 9.25 20.22
C CYS A 111 -0.47 8.38 18.97
N TYR A 112 -1.39 8.72 18.08
CA TYR A 112 -1.67 7.92 16.89
C TYR A 112 -1.53 8.73 15.61
N LYS A 113 -1.10 8.05 14.55
CA LYS A 113 -1.16 8.49 13.15
C LYS A 113 -1.77 7.38 12.33
N VAL A 114 -2.46 7.74 11.26
CA VAL A 114 -3.00 6.79 10.29
C VAL A 114 -2.62 7.27 8.90
N GLN A 115 -2.18 6.36 8.03
CA GLN A 115 -1.85 6.64 6.64
C GLN A 115 -2.35 5.51 5.73
N ALA A 116 -2.57 5.82 4.46
CA ALA A 116 -3.05 4.90 3.42
C ALA A 116 -1.90 4.42 2.52
#